data_AF-A0A950FHT2-F1
#
_entry.id   AF-A0A950FHT2-F1
#
_cell.length_a   1.000
_cell.length_b   1.000
_cell.length_c   1.000
_cell.angle_alpha   90.00
_cell.angle_beta   90.00
_cell.angle_gamma   90.00
#
_symmetry.space_group_name_H-M   'P 1'
#
loop_
_entity.id
_entity.type
_entity.pdbx_description
1 polymer ?
#
loop_
_entity_poly.entity_id
_entity_poly.type
_entity_poly.pdbx_seq_one_letter_code
_entity_poly.pdbx_strand_id
1 'polypeptide(L)'
;MNDNHSAALVTRIQVHPGIEKDFAAWHARMSIAPGDFPGFISAEVKAPSAQGDNQWSLVQHFRSMTDMRAWQRSDAHEHLLNE
;
A
#
# COMPACT_ATOMS: atom_id res chain seq x y z
N MET A 1 -13.94 20.74 -13.27
CA MET A 1 -13.41 20.20 -12.01
C MET A 1 -12.26 19.28 -12.36
N ASN A 2 -11.05 19.84 -12.51
CA ASN A 2 -9.84 19.04 -12.72
C ASN A 2 -9.23 18.78 -11.35
N ASP A 3 -9.52 17.62 -10.76
CA ASP A 3 -8.83 17.18 -9.55
C ASP A 3 -7.44 16.66 -9.95
N ASN A 4 -6.53 17.59 -10.24
CA ASN A 4 -5.14 17.30 -10.60
C ASN A 4 -4.22 17.33 -9.37
N HIS A 5 -4.78 17.08 -8.18
CA HIS A 5 -4.01 16.93 -6.96
C HIS A 5 -3.62 15.47 -6.82
N SER A 6 -2.32 15.24 -6.64
CA SER A 6 -1.78 13.91 -6.31
C SER A 6 -2.46 13.40 -5.05
N ALA A 7 -2.89 12.15 -5.06
CA ALA A 7 -3.57 11.50 -3.93
C ALA A 7 -2.65 10.47 -3.29
N ALA A 8 -2.81 10.24 -1.99
CA ALA A 8 -2.09 9.21 -1.26
C ALA A 8 -3.07 8.35 -0.44
N LEU A 9 -2.95 7.03 -0.56
CA LEU A 9 -3.67 6.05 0.24
C LEU A 9 -2.70 5.47 1.26
N VAL A 10 -3.06 5.55 2.55
CA VAL A 10 -2.29 4.96 3.64
C VAL A 10 -3.07 3.78 4.22
N THR A 11 -2.53 2.58 4.06
CA THR A 11 -3.06 1.35 4.64
C THR A 11 -2.21 0.97 5.84
N ARG A 12 -2.83 0.85 7.02
CA ARG A 12 -2.17 0.31 8.22
C ARG A 12 -2.42 -1.19 8.29
N ILE A 13 -1.37 -1.94 8.53
CA ILE A 13 -1.41 -3.40 8.60
C ILE A 13 -0.82 -3.83 9.94
N GLN A 14 -1.60 -4.57 10.70
CA GLN A 14 -1.15 -5.13 11.98
C GLN A 14 -0.51 -6.49 11.71
N VAL A 15 0.77 -6.62 11.99
CA VAL A 15 1.53 -7.86 11.77
C VAL A 15 1.62 -8.64 13.07
N HIS A 16 1.48 -9.96 12.99
CA HIS A 16 1.70 -10.80 14.15
C HIS A 16 3.20 -10.84 14.51
N PRO A 17 3.55 -10.85 15.81
CA PRO A 17 4.94 -10.96 16.23
C PRO A 17 5.54 -12.28 15.76
N GLY A 18 6.75 -12.24 15.19
CA GLY A 18 7.49 -13.41 14.71
C GLY A 18 7.41 -13.67 13.20
N ILE A 19 6.58 -12.94 12.45
CA ILE A 19 6.47 -13.05 10.98
C ILE A 19 6.90 -11.77 10.24
N GLU A 20 7.52 -10.81 10.93
CA GLU A 20 7.84 -9.48 10.39
C GLU A 20 8.80 -9.54 9.20
N LYS A 21 9.74 -10.50 9.22
CA LYS A 21 10.70 -10.69 8.12
C LYS A 21 10.05 -11.26 6.87
N ASP A 22 9.19 -12.27 7.03
CA ASP A 22 8.45 -12.88 5.93
C ASP A 22 7.45 -11.87 5.35
N PHE A 23 6.78 -11.13 6.24
CA PHE A 23 5.89 -10.03 5.88
C PHE A 23 6.63 -8.94 5.09
N ALA A 24 7.81 -8.50 5.52
CA ALA A 24 8.60 -7.51 4.79
C ALA A 24 9.02 -7.99 3.38
N ALA A 25 9.42 -9.26 3.24
CA ALA A 25 9.82 -9.85 1.97
C ALA A 25 8.63 -10.01 1.00
N TRP A 26 7.49 -10.44 1.53
CA TRP A 26 6.23 -10.49 0.79
C TRP A 26 5.77 -9.08 0.37
N HIS A 27 5.86 -8.10 1.29
CA HIS A 27 5.47 -6.72 1.04
C HIS A 27 6.30 -6.02 -0.03
N ALA A 28 7.61 -6.29 -0.08
CA ALA A 28 8.47 -5.76 -1.13
C ALA A 28 8.02 -6.24 -2.52
N ARG A 29 7.49 -7.46 -2.63
CA ARG A 29 6.95 -8.01 -3.90
C ARG A 29 5.62 -7.36 -4.25
N MET A 30 4.72 -7.22 -3.28
CA MET A 30 3.41 -6.60 -3.50
C MET A 30 3.48 -5.11 -3.80
N SER A 31 4.48 -4.38 -3.28
CA SER A 31 4.65 -2.96 -3.56
C SER A 31 4.98 -2.69 -5.05
N ILE A 32 5.41 -3.71 -5.78
CA ILE A 32 5.75 -3.65 -7.22
C ILE A 32 4.56 -4.10 -8.07
N ALA A 33 3.64 -4.92 -7.53
CA ALA A 33 2.47 -5.45 -8.23
C ALA A 33 1.51 -4.37 -8.82
N PRO A 34 1.27 -3.20 -8.19
CA PRO A 34 0.48 -2.13 -8.79
C PRO A 34 1.22 -1.34 -9.89
N GLY A 35 2.44 -1.71 -10.27
CA GLY A 35 3.26 -0.96 -11.24
C GLY A 35 2.58 -0.69 -12.57
N ASP A 36 1.67 -1.56 -13.00
CA ASP A 36 0.88 -1.42 -14.23
C ASP A 36 -0.48 -0.74 -14.04
N PHE A 37 -0.86 -0.36 -12.81
CA PHE A 37 -2.14 0.28 -12.56
C PHE A 37 -2.16 1.72 -13.10
N PRO A 38 -3.15 2.11 -13.92
CA PRO A 38 -3.25 3.48 -14.44
C PRO A 38 -3.23 4.53 -13.32
N GLY A 39 -2.29 5.47 -13.41
CA GLY A 39 -2.18 6.56 -12.45
C GLY A 39 -1.43 6.24 -11.15
N PHE A 40 -0.92 5.01 -10.97
CA PHE A 40 0.02 4.70 -9.89
C PHE A 40 1.35 5.45 -10.09
N ILE A 41 1.91 5.99 -9.00
CA ILE A 41 3.21 6.69 -9.00
C ILE A 41 4.24 5.85 -8.25
N SER A 42 3.95 5.50 -7.01
CA SER A 42 4.86 4.74 -6.14
C SER A 42 4.11 4.11 -4.98
N ALA A 43 4.68 3.04 -4.42
CA ALA A 43 4.28 2.47 -3.15
C ALA A 43 5.51 2.40 -2.24
N GLU A 44 5.33 2.81 -0.99
CA GLU A 44 6.34 2.77 0.04
C GLU A 44 5.80 2.04 1.27
N VAL A 45 6.58 1.10 1.79
CA VAL A 45 6.27 0.44 3.06
C VAL A 45 7.15 1.05 4.14
N LYS A 46 6.53 1.51 5.22
CA LYS A 46 7.20 1.99 6.42
C LYS A 46 7.06 0.92 7.50
N ALA A 47 8.20 0.41 7.94
CA ALA A 47 8.29 -0.43 9.13
C ALA A 47 7.89 0.39 10.36
N PRO A 48 7.34 -0.26 11.41
CA PRO A 48 7.05 0.39 12.67
C PRO A 48 8.33 1.03 13.24
N SER A 49 8.21 2.27 13.70
CA SER A 49 9.33 3.05 14.23
C SER A 49 9.66 2.73 15.69
N ALA A 50 8.74 2.10 16.42
CA ALA A 50 8.87 1.76 17.82
C ALA A 50 9.16 0.27 18.01
N GLN A 51 10.13 -0.04 18.88
CA GLN A 51 10.46 -1.42 19.22
C GLN A 51 9.29 -2.05 20.00
N GLY A 52 8.67 -3.08 19.42
CA GLY A 52 7.47 -3.75 19.97
C GLY A 52 6.15 -3.29 19.37
N ASP A 53 6.17 -2.30 18.47
CA ASP A 53 5.02 -2.00 17.61
C ASP A 53 5.10 -2.87 16.35
N ASN A 54 3.98 -3.48 15.98
CA ASN A 54 3.88 -4.32 14.78
C ASN A 54 2.94 -3.69 13.74
N GLN A 55 2.72 -2.38 13.81
CA GLN A 55 1.86 -1.68 12.87
C GLN A 55 2.70 -1.16 11.70
N TRP A 56 2.58 -1.83 10.57
CA TRP A 56 3.21 -1.44 9.32
C TRP A 56 2.31 -0.46 8.57
N SER A 57 2.91 0.47 7.83
CA SER A 57 2.17 1.42 7.00
C SER A 57 2.58 1.29 5.54
N LEU A 58 1.63 1.00 4.66
CA LEU A 58 1.78 1.04 3.22
C LEU A 58 1.22 2.36 2.69
N VAL A 59 2.08 3.18 2.09
CA VAL A 59 1.73 4.46 1.49
C VAL A 59 1.79 4.32 -0.03
N GLN A 60 0.67 4.55 -0.70
CA GLN A 60 0.54 4.44 -2.15
C GLN A 60 0.18 5.79 -2.74
N HIS A 61 1.00 6.26 -3.69
CA HIS A 61 0.85 7.55 -4.34
C HIS A 61 0.23 7.38 -5.73
N PHE A 62 -0.75 8.25 -6.03
CA PHE A 62 -1.50 8.27 -7.28
C PHE A 62 -1.48 9.66 -7.90
N ARG A 63 -1.55 9.72 -9.23
CA ARG A 63 -1.62 10.96 -10.01
C ARG A 63 -2.90 11.75 -9.78
N SER A 64 -3.97 11.08 -9.36
CA SER A 64 -5.27 11.71 -9.13
C SER A 64 -6.08 10.93 -8.09
N MET A 65 -7.04 11.59 -7.45
CA MET A 65 -7.93 10.91 -6.50
C MET A 65 -8.87 9.90 -7.17
N THR A 66 -9.13 10.07 -8.48
CA THR A 66 -9.90 9.09 -9.28
C THR A 66 -9.15 7.78 -9.44
N ASP A 67 -7.86 7.83 -9.76
CA ASP A 67 -7.01 6.64 -9.88
C ASP A 67 -6.89 5.92 -8.54
N MET A 68 -6.71 6.67 -7.44
CA MET A 68 -6.70 6.10 -6.09
C MET A 68 -8.01 5.37 -5.75
N ARG A 69 -9.17 5.96 -6.08
CA ARG A 69 -10.47 5.32 -5.85
C ARG A 69 -10.69 4.08 -6.72
N ALA A 70 -10.20 4.10 -7.96
CA ALA A 70 -10.25 2.95 -8.85
C ALA A 70 -9.39 1.80 -8.30
N TRP A 71 -8.19 2.11 -7.81
CA TRP A 71 -7.32 1.14 -7.16
C TRP A 71 -7.97 0.54 -5.91
N GLN A 72 -8.54 1.36 -5.04
CA GLN A 72 -9.21 0.90 -3.81
C GLN A 72 -10.36 -0.10 -4.07
N ARG A 73 -10.96 -0.05 -5.26
CA ARG A 73 -12.05 -0.95 -5.69
C ARG A 73 -11.60 -2.09 -6.59
N SER A 74 -10.29 -2.23 -6.81
CA SER A 74 -9.74 -3.27 -7.67
C SER A 74 -9.56 -4.58 -6.91
N ASP A 75 -9.68 -5.69 -7.63
CA ASP A 75 -9.41 -7.02 -7.08
C ASP A 75 -7.98 -7.09 -6.51
N ALA A 76 -7.03 -6.37 -7.10
CA ALA A 76 -5.64 -6.32 -6.61
C ALA A 76 -5.53 -5.71 -5.20
N HIS A 77 -6.34 -4.70 -4.89
CA HIS A 77 -6.41 -4.15 -3.53
C HIS A 77 -7.12 -5.11 -2.58
N GLU A 78 -8.17 -5.79 -3.04
CA GLU A 78 -8.85 -6.81 -2.22
C GLU A 78 -7.93 -8.01 -1.93
N HIS A 79 -7.14 -8.46 -2.90
CA HIS A 79 -6.14 -9.51 -2.69
C HIS A 79 -5.09 -9.08 -1.66
N LEU A 80 -4.64 -7.83 -1.70
CA LEU A 80 -3.70 -7.29 -0.71
C LEU A 80 -4.27 -7.27 0.72
N LEU A 81 -5.59 -7.14 0.87
CA LEU A 81 -6.27 -7.15 2.17
C LEU A 81 -6.64 -8.55 2.67
N ASN A 82 -6.65 -9.57 1.81
CA ASN A 82 -7.13 -10.92 2.11
C ASN A 82 -6.02 -11.99 2.13
N GLU A 83 -4.75 -11.62 1.98
CA GLU A 83 -3.61 -12.56 2.11
C GLU A 83 -3.16 -12.75 3.57
#